data_AF-A0AAU4JB53-F1
#
_entry.id   AF-A0AAU4JB53-F1
#
_cell.length_a   1.000
_cell.length_b   1.000
_cell.length_c   1.000
_cell.angle_alpha   90.00
_cell.angle_beta   90.00
_cell.angle_gamma   90.00
#
_symmetry.space_group_name_H-M   'P 1'
#
loop_
_entity.id
_entity.type
_entity.pdbx_description
1 polymer ?
#
loop_
_entity_poly.entity_id
_entity_poly.type
_entity_poly.pdbx_seq_one_letter_code
_entity_poly.pdbx_strand_id
1 'polypeptide(L)'
;MRTTARRIRLVASAAMLATALSTGAAATAAPHAPVVAAGAVAPAAVAPAAAAQASWPTVKPGQRGVDVTTVQLLLTARGHATKADGVYGSGTTAKVKTFQKAQHLNADGIVGPATWTRLVTALKAGSKGTAVKALQHQLTANGHTVNADGTFGPATTAKVKAFQKAHRLTADGIAGPATWAALVRGGGNGGGGGTPGGGGKLSDAQASARLKAAGISRVSSGNCTDRNRKNCTSLQGIRVGTVNGVIALKKKSGCKITITGGTETNHAGGTYSHWNGYKVDISRTPCVTNHIQSHAKKHHKRRDGAWVWRVTSGGKTVVDYADERWANHWDITYY
;
A
#
# COMPACT_ATOMS: atom_id res chain seq x y z
N MET A 1 -36.29 -56.84 11.81
CA MET A 1 -37.69 -56.47 12.10
C MET A 1 -37.73 -55.53 13.30
N ARG A 2 -38.35 -54.34 13.12
CA ARG A 2 -39.10 -53.51 14.12
C ARG A 2 -38.32 -52.91 15.32
N THR A 3 -37.95 -51.61 15.24
CA THR A 3 -38.61 -50.42 15.89
C THR A 3 -38.43 -50.38 17.42
N THR A 4 -38.03 -49.29 18.11
CA THR A 4 -38.70 -47.97 18.20
C THR A 4 -37.85 -46.98 19.03
N ALA A 5 -38.03 -45.67 18.81
CA ALA A 5 -37.37 -44.53 19.46
C ALA A 5 -38.09 -43.98 20.72
N ARG A 6 -37.38 -43.20 21.57
CA ARG A 6 -37.85 -42.03 22.39
C ARG A 6 -36.68 -41.53 23.26
N ARG A 7 -36.11 -40.30 23.16
CA ARG A 7 -36.55 -38.91 23.42
C ARG A 7 -36.81 -38.50 24.90
N ILE A 8 -35.87 -37.70 25.43
CA ILE A 8 -35.98 -36.43 26.21
C ILE A 8 -36.37 -36.48 27.72
N ARG A 9 -35.55 -35.88 28.61
CA ARG A 9 -35.84 -34.61 29.38
C ARG A 9 -34.73 -34.26 30.41
N LEU A 10 -34.34 -32.98 30.42
CA LEU A 10 -33.62 -32.27 31.49
C LEU A 10 -34.51 -32.10 32.74
N VAL A 11 -33.91 -32.05 33.93
CA VAL A 11 -34.39 -31.28 35.08
C VAL A 11 -33.20 -30.65 35.83
N ALA A 12 -33.33 -29.36 36.15
CA ALA A 12 -32.42 -28.54 36.94
C ALA A 12 -32.88 -28.46 38.40
N SER A 13 -31.96 -28.26 39.36
CA SER A 13 -32.15 -27.82 40.76
C SER A 13 -30.75 -27.73 41.41
N ALA A 14 -30.38 -26.87 42.35
CA ALA A 14 -30.98 -25.72 43.02
C ALA A 14 -29.81 -24.96 43.73
N ALA A 15 -30.02 -23.68 44.03
CA ALA A 15 -29.10 -22.79 44.73
C ALA A 15 -29.04 -23.05 46.24
N MET A 16 -27.92 -22.69 46.90
CA MET A 16 -27.94 -22.13 48.26
C MET A 16 -26.83 -21.10 48.46
N LEU A 17 -27.24 -19.97 49.01
CA LEU A 17 -26.50 -18.77 49.37
C LEU A 17 -26.28 -18.82 50.89
N ALA A 18 -25.08 -18.53 51.39
CA ALA A 18 -24.85 -18.27 52.82
C ALA A 18 -23.82 -17.15 53.00
N THR A 19 -24.30 -16.04 53.54
CA THR A 19 -23.58 -14.87 54.03
C THR A 19 -23.05 -15.11 55.45
N ALA A 20 -21.84 -14.64 55.73
CA ALA A 20 -21.36 -14.42 57.10
C ALA A 20 -20.54 -13.13 57.17
N LEU A 21 -21.05 -12.16 57.94
CA LEU A 21 -20.33 -10.99 58.43
C LEU A 21 -19.74 -11.33 59.81
N SER A 22 -18.52 -10.88 60.07
CA SER A 22 -18.09 -10.58 61.44
C SER A 22 -17.12 -9.39 61.47
N THR A 23 -17.41 -8.51 62.44
CA THR A 23 -16.68 -7.35 62.98
C THR A 23 -15.27 -7.73 63.43
N GLY A 24 -14.20 -6.93 63.33
CA GLY A 24 -14.02 -5.52 63.70
C GLY A 24 -13.22 -5.43 65.02
N ALA A 25 -11.93 -5.10 64.99
CA ALA A 25 -11.17 -4.61 66.16
C ALA A 25 -9.92 -3.83 65.71
N ALA A 26 -9.81 -2.59 66.18
CA ALA A 26 -8.74 -1.64 65.91
C ALA A 26 -7.58 -1.77 66.92
N ALA A 27 -6.35 -1.46 66.48
CA ALA A 27 -5.23 -1.18 67.36
C ALA A 27 -4.33 -0.07 66.77
N THR A 28 -4.52 1.13 67.31
CA THR A 28 -3.51 2.13 67.76
C THR A 28 -2.23 2.38 66.95
N ALA A 29 -2.07 3.63 66.52
CA ALA A 29 -0.81 4.24 66.09
C ALA A 29 -0.17 5.08 67.21
N ALA A 30 1.16 5.08 67.32
CA ALA A 30 2.03 6.22 67.75
C ALA A 30 3.54 5.85 67.51
N PRO A 31 4.54 6.75 67.64
CA PRO A 31 5.24 7.33 66.49
C PRO A 31 6.78 7.20 66.54
N HIS A 32 7.47 7.15 65.39
CA HIS A 32 8.89 7.51 65.31
C HIS A 32 9.20 8.34 64.06
N ALA A 33 9.92 9.44 64.29
CA ALA A 33 10.36 10.46 63.34
C ALA A 33 11.64 10.02 62.59
N PRO A 34 12.18 10.83 61.65
CA PRO A 34 12.64 10.37 60.35
C PRO A 34 14.12 9.95 60.32
N VAL A 35 14.45 9.04 59.40
CA VAL A 35 15.84 8.83 58.95
C VAL A 35 15.95 9.36 57.53
N VAL A 36 16.80 10.37 57.36
CA VAL A 36 17.14 10.99 56.08
C VAL A 36 18.26 10.21 55.38
N ALA A 37 17.98 9.87 54.12
CA ALA A 37 18.87 9.75 52.97
C ALA A 37 20.23 9.01 53.08
N ALA A 38 20.33 7.90 52.35
CA ALA A 38 21.46 7.66 51.45
C ALA A 38 20.96 6.88 50.23
N GLY A 39 21.04 7.50 49.04
CA GLY A 39 20.46 7.00 47.80
C GLY A 39 21.14 5.73 47.31
N ALA A 40 20.38 4.63 47.30
CA ALA A 40 20.64 3.51 46.41
C ALA A 40 19.90 3.77 45.10
N VAL A 41 20.63 4.23 44.08
CA VAL A 41 20.16 4.19 42.69
C VAL A 41 19.99 2.74 42.28
N ALA A 42 18.77 2.22 42.38
CA ALA A 42 18.39 1.02 41.69
C ALA A 42 18.67 1.23 40.18
N PRO A 43 19.29 0.26 39.47
CA PRO A 43 19.36 0.37 38.02
C PRO A 43 17.91 0.35 37.53
N ALA A 44 17.48 1.45 36.91
CA ALA A 44 16.25 1.50 36.16
C ALA A 44 16.29 0.32 35.18
N ALA A 45 15.48 -0.69 35.44
CA ALA A 45 15.21 -1.73 34.48
C ALA A 45 14.77 -1.01 33.20
N VAL A 46 15.63 -1.07 32.19
CA VAL A 46 15.33 -0.53 30.86
C VAL A 46 14.15 -1.33 30.35
N ALA A 47 12.94 -0.80 30.54
CA ALA A 47 11.75 -1.32 29.91
C ALA A 47 12.05 -1.43 28.40
N PRO A 48 11.67 -2.53 27.72
CA PRO A 48 11.88 -2.62 26.29
C PRO A 48 11.13 -1.44 25.66
N ALA A 49 11.86 -0.66 24.85
CA ALA A 49 11.33 0.47 24.09
C ALA A 49 9.97 0.07 23.51
N ALA A 50 8.93 0.68 24.07
CA ALA A 50 7.56 0.41 23.71
C ALA A 50 7.45 0.46 22.19
N ALA A 51 6.99 -0.65 21.60
CA ALA A 51 6.58 -0.68 20.21
C ALA A 51 5.47 0.36 20.04
N ALA A 52 5.84 1.59 19.70
CA ALA A 52 4.92 2.62 19.25
C ALA A 52 4.01 1.93 18.23
N GLN A 53 2.71 1.79 18.54
CA GLN A 53 1.80 0.96 17.76
C GLN A 53 2.02 1.26 16.30
N ALA A 54 2.61 0.31 15.59
CA ALA A 54 2.89 0.48 14.19
C ALA A 54 1.53 0.66 13.52
N SER A 55 1.25 1.86 12.99
CA SER A 55 -0.06 2.15 12.39
C SER A 55 -0.22 1.31 11.13
N TRP A 56 -0.89 0.17 11.26
CA TRP A 56 -1.05 -0.81 10.20
C TRP A 56 -2.22 -0.41 9.28
N PRO A 57 -2.05 -0.44 7.95
CA PRO A 57 -3.16 -0.24 7.03
C PRO A 57 -4.11 -1.44 7.05
N THR A 58 -5.33 -1.25 6.57
CA THR A 58 -6.29 -2.36 6.38
C THR A 58 -6.25 -2.85 4.94
N VAL A 59 -5.97 -4.14 4.75
CA VAL A 59 -6.06 -4.81 3.45
C VAL A 59 -7.25 -5.78 3.41
N LYS A 60 -8.12 -5.66 2.41
CA LYS A 60 -9.43 -6.34 2.39
C LYS A 60 -9.88 -6.78 0.98
N PRO A 61 -10.92 -7.63 0.86
CA PRO A 61 -11.43 -8.08 -0.42
C PRO A 61 -11.75 -6.95 -1.40
N GLY A 62 -11.46 -7.19 -2.68
CA GLY A 62 -11.63 -6.23 -3.77
C GLY A 62 -10.43 -5.29 -3.99
N GLN A 63 -9.51 -5.21 -3.04
CA GLN A 63 -8.27 -4.44 -3.23
C GLN A 63 -7.27 -5.16 -4.13
N ARG A 64 -6.35 -4.37 -4.70
CA ARG A 64 -5.29 -4.84 -5.60
C ARG A 64 -4.00 -4.05 -5.37
N GLY A 65 -2.86 -4.60 -5.75
CA GLY A 65 -1.56 -3.92 -5.74
C GLY A 65 -0.53 -4.54 -4.79
N VAL A 66 0.56 -3.80 -4.55
CA VAL A 66 1.74 -4.32 -3.83
C VAL A 66 1.46 -4.77 -2.41
N ASP A 67 0.52 -4.12 -1.69
CA ASP A 67 0.13 -4.54 -0.34
C ASP A 67 -0.60 -5.88 -0.37
N VAL A 68 -1.40 -6.14 -1.40
CA VAL A 68 -2.05 -7.44 -1.60
C VAL A 68 -1.03 -8.52 -1.97
N THR A 69 -0.09 -8.22 -2.88
CA THR A 69 1.03 -9.12 -3.18
C THR A 69 1.84 -9.43 -1.93
N THR A 70 2.05 -8.43 -1.06
CA THR A 70 2.73 -8.58 0.23
C THR A 70 1.98 -9.55 1.14
N VAL A 71 0.66 -9.37 1.31
CA VAL A 71 -0.18 -10.31 2.07
C VAL A 71 -0.07 -11.73 1.51
N GLN A 72 -0.20 -11.90 0.20
CA GLN A 72 -0.16 -13.23 -0.46
C GLN A 72 1.19 -13.94 -0.26
N LEU A 73 2.30 -13.21 -0.40
CA LEU A 73 3.65 -13.76 -0.21
C LEU A 73 3.95 -14.07 1.27
N LEU A 74 3.47 -13.24 2.20
CA LEU A 74 3.60 -13.49 3.64
C LEU A 74 2.72 -14.65 4.10
N LEU A 75 1.49 -14.77 3.59
CA LEU A 75 0.64 -15.95 3.85
C LEU A 75 1.33 -17.23 3.38
N THR A 76 1.94 -17.20 2.20
CA THR A 76 2.72 -18.33 1.68
C THR A 76 3.91 -18.65 2.59
N ALA A 77 4.61 -17.63 3.11
CA ALA A 77 5.70 -17.81 4.07
C ALA A 77 5.23 -18.41 5.41
N ARG A 78 3.96 -18.20 5.78
CA ARG A 78 3.33 -18.76 6.99
C ARG A 78 2.65 -20.11 6.72
N GLY A 79 2.88 -20.75 5.58
CA GLY A 79 2.32 -22.06 5.24
C GLY A 79 0.93 -22.02 4.59
N HIS A 80 0.37 -20.84 4.34
CA HIS A 80 -0.92 -20.65 3.67
C HIS A 80 -0.70 -20.26 2.20
N ALA A 81 -0.15 -21.19 1.41
CA ALA A 81 0.20 -20.96 0.02
C ALA A 81 -1.00 -20.40 -0.79
N THR A 82 -0.71 -19.34 -1.55
CA THR A 82 -1.67 -18.67 -2.44
C THR A 82 -0.93 -18.03 -3.62
N LYS A 83 -1.64 -17.78 -4.72
CA LYS A 83 -1.07 -17.10 -5.88
C LYS A 83 -0.81 -15.63 -5.54
N ALA A 84 0.43 -15.18 -5.69
CA ALA A 84 0.82 -13.78 -5.46
C ALA A 84 0.56 -12.90 -6.70
N ASP A 85 -0.70 -12.78 -7.10
CA ASP A 85 -1.13 -12.01 -8.29
C ASP A 85 -1.50 -10.55 -7.99
N GLY A 86 -1.41 -10.13 -6.72
CA GLY A 86 -1.76 -8.79 -6.29
C GLY A 86 -3.27 -8.51 -6.33
N VAL A 87 -4.12 -9.53 -6.32
CA VAL A 87 -5.59 -9.39 -6.30
C VAL A 87 -6.19 -10.03 -5.04
N TYR A 88 -6.91 -9.24 -4.25
CA TYR A 88 -7.58 -9.72 -3.04
C TYR A 88 -8.94 -10.31 -3.40
N GLY A 89 -8.91 -11.43 -4.12
CA GLY A 89 -10.07 -12.22 -4.49
C GLY A 89 -10.47 -13.23 -3.42
N SER A 90 -11.46 -14.07 -3.75
CA SER A 90 -11.99 -15.12 -2.87
C SER A 90 -10.91 -16.08 -2.35
N GLY A 91 -9.93 -16.44 -3.20
CA GLY A 91 -8.80 -17.28 -2.81
C GLY A 91 -7.94 -16.66 -1.70
N THR A 92 -7.58 -15.39 -1.83
CA THR A 92 -6.84 -14.64 -0.80
C THR A 92 -7.67 -14.51 0.48
N THR A 93 -8.96 -14.19 0.37
CA THR A 93 -9.88 -14.11 1.52
C THR A 93 -9.94 -15.41 2.31
N ALA A 94 -10.07 -16.56 1.63
CA ALA A 94 -10.10 -17.86 2.28
C ALA A 94 -8.80 -18.13 3.05
N LYS A 95 -7.64 -17.81 2.45
CA LYS A 95 -6.33 -18.01 3.08
C LYS A 95 -6.10 -17.09 4.27
N VAL A 96 -6.55 -15.85 4.22
CA VAL A 96 -6.51 -14.93 5.37
C VAL A 96 -7.38 -15.45 6.50
N LYS A 97 -8.61 -15.93 6.21
CA LYS A 97 -9.46 -16.54 7.25
C LYS A 97 -8.83 -17.76 7.89
N THR A 98 -8.20 -18.64 7.10
CA THR A 98 -7.46 -19.80 7.64
C THR A 98 -6.31 -19.36 8.54
N PHE A 99 -5.52 -18.38 8.10
CA PHE A 99 -4.43 -17.82 8.91
C PHE A 99 -4.94 -17.19 10.21
N GLN A 100 -5.99 -16.38 10.14
CA GLN A 100 -6.60 -15.75 11.31
C GLN A 100 -7.06 -16.80 12.33
N LYS A 101 -7.76 -17.86 11.89
CA LYS A 101 -8.15 -18.98 12.74
C LYS A 101 -6.94 -19.65 13.39
N ALA A 102 -5.89 -19.93 12.60
CA ALA A 102 -4.66 -20.55 13.08
C ALA A 102 -3.85 -19.66 14.05
N GLN A 103 -4.16 -18.36 14.13
CA GLN A 103 -3.53 -17.42 15.07
C GLN A 103 -4.50 -16.95 16.17
N HIS A 104 -5.65 -17.62 16.32
CA HIS A 104 -6.69 -17.28 17.30
C HIS A 104 -7.22 -15.84 17.18
N LEU A 105 -7.39 -15.37 15.93
CA LEU A 105 -7.98 -14.07 15.60
C LEU A 105 -9.40 -14.26 15.05
N ASN A 106 -10.19 -13.17 15.03
CA ASN A 106 -11.45 -13.14 14.30
C ASN A 106 -11.21 -13.45 12.80
N ALA A 107 -11.93 -14.43 12.26
CA ALA A 107 -11.75 -14.91 10.90
C ALA A 107 -12.62 -14.15 9.89
N ASP A 108 -12.54 -12.81 9.90
CA ASP A 108 -13.30 -11.91 9.04
C ASP A 108 -12.76 -11.83 7.60
N GLY A 109 -11.52 -12.30 7.36
CA GLY A 109 -10.87 -12.23 6.06
C GLY A 109 -10.36 -10.83 5.72
N ILE A 110 -10.18 -9.96 6.72
CA ILE A 110 -9.62 -8.61 6.61
C ILE A 110 -8.25 -8.57 7.31
N VAL A 111 -7.21 -8.16 6.61
CA VAL A 111 -5.88 -7.97 7.20
C VAL A 111 -5.82 -6.59 7.86
N GLY A 112 -6.27 -6.52 9.12
CA GLY A 112 -6.13 -5.35 9.99
C GLY A 112 -4.90 -5.43 10.92
N PRO A 113 -4.73 -4.49 11.86
CA PRO A 113 -3.58 -4.42 12.75
C PRO A 113 -3.24 -5.72 13.49
N ALA A 114 -4.26 -6.41 14.02
CA ALA A 114 -4.08 -7.69 14.70
C ALA A 114 -3.57 -8.79 13.76
N THR A 115 -4.09 -8.84 12.54
CA THR A 115 -3.64 -9.81 11.52
C THR A 115 -2.23 -9.49 11.04
N TRP A 116 -1.91 -8.21 10.77
CA TRP A 116 -0.57 -7.79 10.38
C TRP A 116 0.49 -8.16 11.40
N THR A 117 0.22 -7.88 12.68
CA THR A 117 1.14 -8.18 13.79
C THR A 117 1.52 -9.66 13.86
N ARG A 118 0.59 -10.55 13.49
CA ARG A 118 0.88 -11.99 13.38
C ARG A 118 1.50 -12.35 12.03
N LEU A 119 1.11 -11.69 10.95
CA LEU A 119 1.50 -12.07 9.59
C LEU A 119 2.96 -11.74 9.27
N VAL A 120 3.46 -10.58 9.73
CA VAL A 120 4.84 -10.15 9.47
C VAL A 120 5.83 -10.88 10.38
N THR A 121 7.04 -11.07 9.88
CA THR A 121 8.19 -11.53 10.66
C THR A 121 9.37 -10.60 10.45
N ALA A 122 10.25 -10.50 11.45
CA ALA A 122 11.46 -9.72 11.31
C ALA A 122 12.40 -10.38 10.28
N LEU A 123 12.80 -9.64 9.25
CA LEU A 123 13.75 -10.10 8.24
C LEU A 123 15.06 -9.33 8.35
N LYS A 124 16.18 -10.03 8.17
CA LYS A 124 17.53 -9.47 8.24
C LYS A 124 18.43 -10.13 7.20
N ALA A 125 19.68 -9.67 7.10
CA ALA A 125 20.69 -10.30 6.26
C ALA A 125 20.74 -11.82 6.50
N GLY A 126 20.74 -12.58 5.39
CA GLY A 126 20.71 -14.05 5.42
C GLY A 126 19.30 -14.67 5.42
N SER A 127 18.24 -13.90 5.71
CA SER A 127 16.86 -14.37 5.52
C SER A 127 16.61 -14.74 4.04
N LYS A 128 15.76 -15.75 3.81
CA LYS A 128 15.40 -16.23 2.46
C LYS A 128 13.90 -16.54 2.36
N GLY A 129 13.39 -16.60 1.14
CA GLY A 129 12.04 -17.10 0.83
C GLY A 129 11.03 -16.01 0.45
N THR A 130 9.74 -16.37 0.43
CA THR A 130 8.68 -15.49 -0.09
C THR A 130 8.47 -14.24 0.75
N ALA A 131 8.73 -14.29 2.06
CA ALA A 131 8.71 -13.10 2.91
C ALA A 131 9.76 -12.05 2.49
N VAL A 132 10.95 -12.50 2.05
CA VAL A 132 11.98 -11.61 1.52
C VAL A 132 11.56 -11.04 0.16
N LYS A 133 10.92 -11.83 -0.71
CA LYS A 133 10.33 -11.30 -1.95
C LYS A 133 9.30 -10.21 -1.66
N ALA A 134 8.45 -10.41 -0.65
CA ALA A 134 7.46 -9.42 -0.23
C ALA A 134 8.13 -8.10 0.18
N LEU A 135 9.21 -8.18 0.97
CA LEU A 135 10.02 -7.03 1.34
C LEU A 135 10.64 -6.33 0.12
N GLN A 136 11.25 -7.09 -0.80
CA GLN A 136 11.89 -6.54 -2.00
C GLN A 136 10.88 -5.86 -2.95
N HIS A 137 9.67 -6.41 -3.08
CA HIS A 137 8.57 -5.78 -3.81
C HIS A 137 8.17 -4.45 -3.16
N GLN A 138 8.04 -4.41 -1.83
CA GLN A 138 7.68 -3.18 -1.12
C GLN A 138 8.78 -2.13 -1.21
N LEU A 139 10.05 -2.50 -1.05
CA LEU A 139 11.18 -1.59 -1.22
C LEU A 139 11.13 -0.95 -2.61
N THR A 140 10.94 -1.75 -3.66
CA THR A 140 10.84 -1.25 -5.03
C THR A 140 9.63 -0.32 -5.23
N ALA A 141 8.47 -0.67 -4.67
CA ALA A 141 7.28 0.19 -4.72
C ALA A 141 7.47 1.52 -3.98
N ASN A 142 8.27 1.53 -2.92
CA ASN A 142 8.65 2.72 -2.16
C ASN A 142 9.87 3.46 -2.76
N GLY A 143 10.26 3.15 -4.02
CA GLY A 143 11.34 3.86 -4.72
C GLY A 143 12.76 3.37 -4.41
N HIS A 144 12.89 2.29 -3.63
CA HIS A 144 14.15 1.63 -3.30
C HIS A 144 14.33 0.36 -4.13
N THR A 145 14.47 0.51 -5.44
CA THR A 145 14.56 -0.60 -6.41
C THR A 145 15.61 -1.64 -6.02
N VAL A 146 15.17 -2.90 -5.95
CA VAL A 146 15.99 -4.09 -5.69
C VAL A 146 15.40 -5.29 -6.45
N ASN A 147 16.23 -6.24 -6.84
CA ASN A 147 15.74 -7.48 -7.45
C ASN A 147 14.95 -8.30 -6.43
N ALA A 148 13.80 -8.85 -6.82
CA ALA A 148 12.93 -9.65 -5.96
C ALA A 148 13.26 -11.15 -6.03
N ASP A 149 14.52 -11.50 -5.76
CA ASP A 149 15.05 -12.87 -5.82
C ASP A 149 14.68 -13.73 -4.58
N GLY A 150 14.20 -13.11 -3.51
CA GLY A 150 13.91 -13.78 -2.24
C GLY A 150 15.13 -14.05 -1.37
N THR A 151 16.26 -13.39 -1.65
CA THR A 151 17.47 -13.44 -0.83
C THR A 151 17.76 -12.09 -0.19
N PHE A 152 17.86 -12.07 1.14
CA PHE A 152 18.20 -10.85 1.88
C PHE A 152 19.72 -10.71 1.92
N GLY A 153 20.28 -10.34 0.76
CA GLY A 153 21.71 -10.07 0.59
C GLY A 153 22.09 -8.59 0.82
N PRO A 154 23.36 -8.22 0.55
CA PRO A 154 23.86 -6.87 0.77
C PRO A 154 23.07 -5.77 0.06
N ALA A 155 22.58 -6.02 -1.16
CA ALA A 155 21.74 -5.08 -1.90
C ALA A 155 20.41 -4.79 -1.16
N THR A 156 19.73 -5.83 -0.68
CA THR A 156 18.50 -5.70 0.10
C THR A 156 18.78 -4.95 1.42
N THR A 157 19.86 -5.29 2.13
CA THR A 157 20.28 -4.58 3.36
C THR A 157 20.48 -3.09 3.13
N ALA A 158 21.20 -2.72 2.07
CA ALA A 158 21.43 -1.32 1.73
C ALA A 158 20.11 -0.57 1.46
N LYS A 159 19.16 -1.21 0.76
CA LYS A 159 17.85 -0.62 0.45
C LYS A 159 16.94 -0.52 1.68
N VAL A 160 16.97 -1.48 2.59
CA VAL A 160 16.25 -1.39 3.88
C VAL A 160 16.78 -0.21 4.70
N LYS A 161 18.11 -0.08 4.84
CA LYS A 161 18.70 1.06 5.57
C LYS A 161 18.35 2.40 4.92
N ALA A 162 18.39 2.48 3.59
CA ALA A 162 18.00 3.68 2.86
C ALA A 162 16.52 4.04 3.08
N PHE A 163 15.63 3.05 3.04
CA PHE A 163 14.21 3.22 3.34
C PHE A 163 14.00 3.70 4.78
N GLN A 164 14.62 3.03 5.75
CA GLN A 164 14.52 3.41 7.16
C GLN A 164 14.97 4.86 7.38
N LYS A 165 16.11 5.26 6.81
CA LYS A 165 16.59 6.64 6.88
C LYS A 165 15.60 7.63 6.25
N ALA A 166 15.05 7.33 5.08
CA ALA A 166 14.06 8.17 4.41
C ALA A 166 12.76 8.33 5.23
N HIS A 167 12.39 7.32 6.00
CA HIS A 167 11.18 7.30 6.82
C HIS A 167 11.44 7.61 8.32
N ARG A 168 12.63 8.11 8.67
CA ARG A 168 13.03 8.46 10.05
C ARG A 168 12.89 7.30 11.05
N LEU A 169 13.15 6.09 10.59
CA LEU A 169 13.26 4.88 11.41
C LEU A 169 14.74 4.64 11.75
N THR A 170 14.99 3.82 12.77
CA THR A 170 16.33 3.30 13.04
C THR A 170 16.84 2.56 11.81
N ALA A 171 17.96 3.00 11.24
CA ALA A 171 18.56 2.44 10.02
C ALA A 171 19.42 1.20 10.31
N ASP A 172 18.86 0.23 11.04
CA ASP A 172 19.52 -1.01 11.47
C ASP A 172 19.64 -2.06 10.35
N GLY A 173 18.94 -1.89 9.23
CA GLY A 173 18.90 -2.85 8.13
C GLY A 173 18.00 -4.07 8.39
N ILE A 174 17.16 -4.02 9.43
CA ILE A 174 16.22 -5.06 9.82
C ILE A 174 14.79 -4.62 9.44
N ALA A 175 14.11 -5.45 8.66
CA ALA A 175 12.69 -5.26 8.38
C ALA A 175 11.86 -5.83 9.55
N GLY A 176 11.85 -5.12 10.68
CA GLY A 176 10.99 -5.41 11.84
C GLY A 176 9.58 -4.82 11.72
N PRO A 177 8.73 -4.93 12.76
CA PRO A 177 7.34 -4.46 12.72
C PRO A 177 7.18 -2.98 12.32
N ALA A 178 8.03 -2.09 12.83
CA ALA A 178 8.00 -0.66 12.47
C ALA A 178 8.35 -0.44 10.98
N THR A 179 9.41 -1.11 10.50
CA THR A 179 9.81 -1.07 9.08
C THR A 179 8.70 -1.63 8.18
N TRP A 180 8.12 -2.79 8.53
CA TRP A 180 7.01 -3.39 7.79
C TRP A 180 5.80 -2.47 7.75
N ALA A 181 5.38 -1.92 8.90
CA ALA A 181 4.24 -1.03 8.93
C ALA A 181 4.49 0.22 8.08
N ALA A 182 5.71 0.77 8.08
CA ALA A 182 6.06 1.87 7.18
C ALA A 182 6.05 1.44 5.71
N LEU A 183 6.54 0.24 5.37
CA LEU A 183 6.55 -0.29 3.99
C LEU A 183 5.15 -0.49 3.44
N VAL A 184 4.27 -1.15 4.21
CA VAL A 184 2.88 -1.42 3.80
C VAL A 184 1.99 -0.18 3.89
N ARG A 185 2.40 0.82 4.69
CA ARG A 185 1.78 2.17 4.70
C ARG A 185 2.30 3.05 3.57
N GLY A 186 3.52 2.81 3.09
CA GLY A 186 4.14 3.52 1.96
C GLY A 186 3.80 2.94 0.59
N GLY A 187 3.27 1.71 0.55
CA GLY A 187 2.56 1.13 -0.60
C GLY A 187 1.07 1.51 -0.68
N GLY A 188 0.51 1.98 0.46
CA GLY A 188 -0.87 2.41 0.63
C GLY A 188 -1.02 3.26 1.90
N ASN A 189 -1.01 4.59 1.74
CA ASN A 189 -1.07 5.55 2.84
C ASN A 189 -2.45 5.51 3.53
N GLY A 190 -2.49 5.01 4.77
CA GLY A 190 -3.66 5.06 5.65
C GLY A 190 -3.71 6.40 6.40
N GLY A 191 -4.48 7.33 5.85
CA GLY A 191 -4.79 8.63 6.45
C GLY A 191 -5.38 9.60 5.42
N GLY A 192 -6.62 9.34 4.98
CA GLY A 192 -7.40 10.28 4.15
C GLY A 192 -6.82 10.61 2.77
N GLY A 193 -6.93 9.70 1.80
CA GLY A 193 -6.56 10.00 0.41
C GLY A 193 -5.79 8.86 -0.26
N GLY A 194 -6.54 7.88 -0.75
CA GLY A 194 -6.06 6.65 -1.33
C GLY A 194 -4.96 6.79 -2.38
N THR A 195 -4.05 5.80 -2.34
CA THR A 195 -3.08 5.51 -3.39
C THR A 195 -2.81 4.01 -3.55
N PRO A 196 -3.48 3.33 -4.51
CA PRO A 196 -3.20 1.93 -4.86
C PRO A 196 -2.36 1.78 -6.14
N GLY A 197 -1.11 1.31 -6.06
CA GLY A 197 -0.33 0.93 -7.24
C GLY A 197 -0.88 -0.31 -7.95
N GLY A 198 -1.29 -0.16 -9.23
CA GLY A 198 -1.43 -1.28 -10.17
C GLY A 198 -2.85 -1.83 -10.41
N GLY A 199 -3.84 -0.96 -10.59
CA GLY A 199 -5.20 -1.35 -11.02
C GLY A 199 -6.32 -0.51 -10.43
N GLY A 200 -6.04 0.22 -9.34
CA GLY A 200 -6.98 1.15 -8.73
C GLY A 200 -7.12 2.45 -9.51
N LYS A 201 -8.37 2.91 -9.62
CA LYS A 201 -8.72 4.25 -10.10
C LYS A 201 -8.67 5.23 -8.91
N LEU A 202 -8.27 6.47 -9.17
CA LEU A 202 -8.20 7.54 -8.17
C LEU A 202 -9.38 8.48 -8.25
N SER A 203 -9.70 9.13 -7.14
CA SER A 203 -10.47 10.37 -7.20
C SER A 203 -9.59 11.49 -7.78
N ASP A 204 -10.24 12.53 -8.29
CA ASP A 204 -9.54 13.71 -8.81
C ASP A 204 -8.60 14.32 -7.75
N ALA A 205 -9.10 14.50 -6.52
CA ALA A 205 -8.34 15.06 -5.42
C ALA A 205 -7.07 14.23 -5.10
N GLN A 206 -7.18 12.90 -5.11
CA GLN A 206 -6.03 12.01 -4.87
C GLN A 206 -4.99 12.13 -5.97
N ALA A 207 -5.40 12.14 -7.24
CA ALA A 207 -4.49 12.30 -8.37
C ALA A 207 -3.82 13.68 -8.34
N SER A 208 -4.61 14.74 -8.17
CA SER A 208 -4.15 16.13 -8.08
C SER A 208 -3.12 16.34 -6.96
N ALA A 209 -3.37 15.78 -5.77
CA ALA A 209 -2.44 15.88 -4.64
C ALA A 209 -1.07 15.27 -4.97
N ARG A 210 -1.04 14.10 -5.62
CA ARG A 210 0.24 13.46 -5.99
C ARG A 210 1.01 14.19 -7.07
N LEU A 211 0.30 14.67 -8.08
CA LEU A 211 0.91 15.42 -9.16
C LEU A 211 1.50 16.73 -8.62
N LYS A 212 0.75 17.45 -7.78
CA LYS A 212 1.23 18.66 -7.11
C LYS A 212 2.46 18.39 -6.25
N ALA A 213 2.46 17.30 -5.46
CA ALA A 213 3.62 16.89 -4.67
C ALA A 213 4.87 16.56 -5.51
N ALA A 214 4.69 16.17 -6.77
CA ALA A 214 5.77 15.94 -7.74
C ALA A 214 6.14 17.20 -8.55
N GLY A 215 5.56 18.37 -8.25
CA GLY A 215 5.79 19.61 -9.00
C GLY A 215 5.17 19.61 -10.40
N ILE A 216 4.12 18.81 -10.62
CA ILE A 216 3.36 18.74 -11.88
C ILE A 216 2.12 19.60 -11.73
N SER A 217 1.88 20.49 -12.70
CA SER A 217 0.70 21.37 -12.72
C SER A 217 -0.43 20.76 -13.54
N ARG A 218 -1.66 21.20 -13.30
CA ARG A 218 -2.84 20.89 -14.13
C ARG A 218 -3.49 22.19 -14.56
N VAL A 219 -3.86 22.30 -15.83
CA VAL A 219 -4.67 23.40 -16.36
C VAL A 219 -6.03 22.82 -16.74
N SER A 220 -7.11 23.53 -16.38
CA SER A 220 -8.49 23.23 -16.80
C SER A 220 -9.14 24.52 -17.25
N SER A 221 -9.68 24.55 -18.47
CA SER A 221 -10.32 25.74 -19.04
C SER A 221 -11.65 26.11 -18.35
N GLY A 222 -12.32 25.14 -17.73
CA GLY A 222 -13.55 25.32 -16.96
C GLY A 222 -13.36 25.43 -15.44
N ASN A 223 -12.11 25.41 -14.96
CA ASN A 223 -11.75 25.39 -13.53
C ASN A 223 -12.54 24.36 -12.70
N CYS A 224 -12.64 23.13 -13.21
CA CYS A 224 -13.51 22.11 -12.64
C CYS A 224 -12.92 20.70 -12.79
N THR A 225 -13.48 19.76 -12.02
CA THR A 225 -12.99 18.37 -11.91
C THR A 225 -14.05 17.34 -12.30
N ASP A 226 -15.19 17.79 -12.80
CA ASP A 226 -16.29 16.92 -13.23
C ASP A 226 -15.97 16.32 -14.60
N ARG A 227 -15.84 15.01 -14.67
CA ARG A 227 -15.51 14.29 -15.91
C ARG A 227 -16.62 14.37 -16.98
N ASN A 228 -17.83 14.78 -16.61
CA ASN A 228 -18.96 14.89 -17.53
C ASN A 228 -19.06 16.28 -18.19
N ARG A 229 -18.17 17.22 -17.83
CA ARG A 229 -18.12 18.57 -18.38
C ARG A 229 -16.91 18.71 -19.31
N LYS A 230 -17.17 19.09 -20.56
CA LYS A 230 -16.18 19.12 -21.66
C LYS A 230 -15.04 20.15 -21.48
N ASN A 231 -15.17 21.10 -20.57
CA ASN A 231 -14.16 22.11 -20.25
C ASN A 231 -13.37 21.80 -18.96
N CYS A 232 -13.72 20.74 -18.23
CA CYS A 232 -12.97 20.35 -17.04
C CYS A 232 -11.74 19.55 -17.44
N THR A 233 -10.64 19.67 -16.68
CA THR A 233 -9.55 18.70 -16.75
C THR A 233 -9.65 17.77 -15.55
N SER A 234 -10.46 16.72 -15.69
CA SER A 234 -10.78 15.78 -14.63
C SER A 234 -9.81 14.61 -14.61
N LEU A 235 -9.28 14.32 -13.44
CA LEU A 235 -8.50 13.12 -13.14
C LEU A 235 -9.36 12.06 -12.44
N GLN A 236 -10.68 12.25 -12.38
CA GLN A 236 -11.57 11.31 -11.72
C GLN A 236 -11.60 9.97 -12.46
N GLY A 237 -11.19 8.92 -11.78
CA GLY A 237 -11.12 7.59 -12.36
C GLY A 237 -9.82 7.33 -13.12
N ILE A 238 -8.83 8.22 -13.02
CA ILE A 238 -7.49 8.01 -13.59
C ILE A 238 -6.81 6.86 -12.86
N ARG A 239 -6.02 6.07 -13.58
CA ARG A 239 -5.30 4.95 -12.96
C ARG A 239 -4.10 5.47 -12.21
N VAL A 240 -3.78 4.79 -11.11
CA VAL A 240 -2.51 5.04 -10.42
C VAL A 240 -1.30 4.79 -11.31
N GLY A 241 -1.36 3.77 -12.18
CA GLY A 241 -0.28 3.51 -13.14
C GLY A 241 0.00 4.73 -14.01
N THR A 242 -1.04 5.40 -14.51
CA THR A 242 -0.94 6.62 -15.30
C THR A 242 -0.34 7.78 -14.49
N VAL A 243 -0.85 8.05 -13.28
CA VAL A 243 -0.29 9.12 -12.42
C VAL A 243 1.18 8.87 -12.09
N ASN A 244 1.53 7.64 -11.71
CA ASN A 244 2.91 7.26 -11.42
C ASN A 244 3.81 7.35 -12.66
N GLY A 245 3.26 7.02 -13.84
CA GLY A 245 3.93 7.16 -15.12
C GLY A 245 4.31 8.60 -15.45
N VAL A 246 3.38 9.55 -15.23
CA VAL A 246 3.66 10.99 -15.45
C VAL A 246 4.68 11.51 -14.42
N ILE A 247 4.58 11.09 -13.16
CA ILE A 247 5.58 11.43 -12.13
C ILE A 247 6.96 10.89 -12.50
N ALA A 248 7.03 9.66 -13.03
CA ALA A 248 8.28 9.08 -13.51
C ALA A 248 8.84 9.86 -14.71
N LEU A 249 8.00 10.28 -15.66
CA LEU A 249 8.40 11.14 -16.77
C LEU A 249 8.97 12.48 -16.27
N LYS A 250 8.30 13.15 -15.32
CA LYS A 250 8.80 14.39 -14.69
C LYS A 250 10.18 14.19 -14.07
N LYS A 251 10.35 13.13 -13.28
CA LYS A 251 11.62 12.83 -12.60
C LYS A 251 12.76 12.51 -13.57
N LYS A 252 12.49 11.72 -14.62
CA LYS A 252 13.50 11.31 -15.61
C LYS A 252 13.87 12.43 -16.57
N SER A 253 12.90 13.26 -16.96
CA SER A 253 13.13 14.34 -17.92
C SER A 253 13.64 15.62 -17.27
N GLY A 254 13.34 15.84 -15.99
CA GLY A 254 13.52 17.15 -15.33
C GLY A 254 12.55 18.23 -15.83
N CYS A 255 11.91 18.05 -16.98
CA CYS A 255 11.08 19.02 -17.67
C CYS A 255 9.89 19.48 -16.85
N LYS A 256 9.46 20.75 -17.00
CA LYS A 256 8.15 21.18 -16.50
C LYS A 256 7.06 20.37 -17.21
N ILE A 257 6.16 19.76 -16.45
CA ILE A 257 5.01 19.01 -16.96
C ILE A 257 3.74 19.69 -16.48
N THR A 258 2.84 19.96 -17.42
CA THR A 258 1.50 20.46 -17.17
C THR A 258 0.50 19.49 -17.79
N ILE A 259 -0.42 18.95 -17.00
CA ILE A 259 -1.54 18.17 -17.51
C ILE A 259 -2.56 19.10 -18.14
N THR A 260 -2.95 18.78 -19.37
CA THR A 260 -3.90 19.54 -20.20
C THR A 260 -5.20 18.78 -20.45
N GLY A 261 -5.22 17.48 -20.19
CA GLY A 261 -6.37 16.58 -20.40
C GLY A 261 -6.22 15.30 -19.57
N GLY A 262 -7.34 14.72 -19.16
CA GLY A 262 -7.40 13.62 -18.21
C GLY A 262 -8.40 12.53 -18.64
N THR A 263 -9.53 12.45 -17.94
CA THR A 263 -10.51 11.35 -18.01
C THR A 263 -11.89 11.78 -18.49
N GLU A 264 -11.95 12.95 -19.14
CA GLU A 264 -13.14 13.65 -19.57
C GLU A 264 -13.97 12.81 -20.57
N THR A 265 -15.25 13.15 -20.67
CA THR A 265 -16.14 12.61 -21.70
C THR A 265 -15.77 13.18 -23.08
N ASN A 266 -16.01 12.39 -24.13
CA ASN A 266 -15.80 12.70 -25.56
C ASN A 266 -14.50 12.16 -26.22
N HIS A 267 -13.82 11.18 -25.63
CA HIS A 267 -12.71 10.47 -26.27
C HIS A 267 -13.14 9.08 -26.77
N ALA A 268 -12.42 8.56 -27.78
CA ALA A 268 -12.67 7.23 -28.33
C ALA A 268 -12.71 6.16 -27.23
N GLY A 269 -13.75 5.31 -27.29
CA GLY A 269 -13.88 4.16 -26.41
C GLY A 269 -12.76 3.14 -26.63
N GLY A 270 -12.59 2.23 -25.67
CA GLY A 270 -11.59 1.16 -25.74
C GLY A 270 -10.89 0.91 -24.42
N THR A 271 -10.20 -0.22 -24.31
CA THR A 271 -9.52 -0.66 -23.08
C THR A 271 -8.54 0.38 -22.56
N TYR A 272 -7.64 0.87 -23.43
CA TYR A 272 -6.63 1.88 -23.11
C TYR A 272 -7.10 3.26 -23.58
N SER A 273 -7.99 3.88 -22.80
CA SER A 273 -8.63 5.17 -23.12
C SER A 273 -8.55 6.17 -21.96
N HIS A 274 -8.84 7.44 -22.24
CA HIS A 274 -9.01 8.49 -21.23
C HIS A 274 -10.08 8.11 -20.21
N TRP A 275 -11.24 7.65 -20.70
CA TRP A 275 -12.34 7.22 -19.83
C TRP A 275 -11.94 6.12 -18.85
N ASN A 276 -11.13 5.16 -19.33
CA ASN A 276 -10.63 4.06 -18.51
C ASN A 276 -9.40 4.44 -17.67
N GLY A 277 -8.94 5.68 -17.78
CA GLY A 277 -7.90 6.28 -16.95
C GLY A 277 -6.49 5.84 -17.31
N TYR A 278 -6.29 5.26 -18.50
CA TYR A 278 -4.97 4.83 -18.99
C TYR A 278 -4.22 5.95 -19.70
N LYS A 279 -4.96 6.95 -20.20
CA LYS A 279 -4.44 8.06 -20.98
C LYS A 279 -4.42 9.36 -20.19
N VAL A 280 -3.52 10.25 -20.54
CA VAL A 280 -3.39 11.60 -19.97
C VAL A 280 -2.70 12.49 -20.99
N ASP A 281 -3.20 13.72 -21.12
CA ASP A 281 -2.60 14.70 -22.01
C ASP A 281 -1.69 15.64 -21.23
N ILE A 282 -0.49 15.87 -21.76
CA ILE A 282 0.43 16.84 -21.19
C ILE A 282 0.81 17.89 -22.23
N SER A 283 1.08 19.11 -21.77
CA SER A 283 1.53 20.21 -22.60
C SER A 283 2.75 19.81 -23.44
N ARG A 284 2.70 20.11 -24.73
CA ARG A 284 3.82 19.89 -25.63
C ARG A 284 4.85 20.99 -25.46
N THR A 285 5.95 20.69 -24.78
CA THR A 285 7.08 21.61 -24.63
C THR A 285 8.32 21.08 -25.35
N PRO A 286 9.25 21.95 -25.79
CA PRO A 286 10.51 21.50 -26.40
C PRO A 286 11.27 20.50 -25.51
N CYS A 287 11.33 20.75 -24.19
CA CYS A 287 11.99 19.85 -23.23
C CYS A 287 11.37 18.44 -23.25
N VAL A 288 10.04 18.35 -23.09
CA VAL A 288 9.32 17.07 -23.07
C VAL A 288 9.47 16.35 -24.41
N THR A 289 9.31 17.08 -25.52
CA THR A 289 9.47 16.54 -26.87
C THR A 289 10.86 15.95 -27.07
N ASN A 290 11.91 16.69 -26.74
CA ASN A 290 13.29 16.23 -26.90
C ASN A 290 13.57 15.00 -26.04
N HIS A 291 13.07 14.98 -24.79
CA HIS A 291 13.21 13.82 -23.92
C HIS A 291 12.51 12.57 -24.48
N ILE A 292 11.25 12.68 -24.90
CA ILE A 292 10.50 11.55 -25.47
C ILE A 292 11.20 11.03 -26.72
N GLN A 293 11.58 11.92 -27.64
CA GLN A 293 12.16 11.52 -28.92
C GLN A 293 13.58 10.91 -28.79
N SER A 294 14.31 11.24 -27.73
CA SER A 294 15.63 10.64 -27.44
C SER A 294 15.55 9.32 -26.66
N HIS A 295 14.45 9.04 -25.96
CA HIS A 295 14.34 7.89 -25.05
C HIS A 295 13.27 6.86 -25.46
N ALA A 296 12.42 7.18 -26.43
CA ALA A 296 11.43 6.29 -27.00
C ALA A 296 11.73 6.02 -28.48
N LYS A 297 11.22 4.92 -29.02
CA LYS A 297 11.39 4.56 -30.43
C LYS A 297 10.19 5.08 -31.23
N LYS A 298 10.45 5.85 -32.28
CA LYS A 298 9.40 6.22 -33.25
C LYS A 298 8.82 4.93 -33.85
N HIS A 299 7.51 4.76 -33.78
CA HIS A 299 6.85 3.48 -34.09
C HIS A 299 5.97 3.57 -35.34
N HIS A 300 4.83 4.25 -35.24
CA HIS A 300 3.85 4.33 -36.35
C HIS A 300 3.14 5.69 -36.32
N LYS A 301 2.46 6.00 -37.43
CA LYS A 301 1.56 7.15 -37.51
C LYS A 301 0.12 6.66 -37.32
N ARG A 302 -0.62 7.27 -36.38
CA ARG A 302 -2.06 7.03 -36.17
C ARG A 302 -2.87 7.57 -37.36
N ARG A 303 -4.13 7.13 -37.46
CA ARG A 303 -5.06 7.56 -38.52
C ARG A 303 -5.34 9.06 -38.51
N ASP A 304 -5.33 9.69 -37.33
CA ASP A 304 -5.43 11.14 -37.14
C ASP A 304 -4.16 11.91 -37.54
N GLY A 305 -3.08 11.20 -37.90
CA GLY A 305 -1.82 11.79 -38.31
C GLY A 305 -0.79 11.96 -37.19
N ALA A 306 -1.08 11.58 -35.95
CA ALA A 306 -0.13 11.69 -34.84
C ALA A 306 0.97 10.63 -34.96
N TRP A 307 2.22 11.03 -34.81
CA TRP A 307 3.33 10.09 -34.70
C TRP A 307 3.41 9.52 -33.28
N VAL A 308 3.46 8.20 -33.17
CA VAL A 308 3.59 7.49 -31.90
C VAL A 308 5.04 7.12 -31.64
N TRP A 309 5.51 7.43 -30.43
CA TRP A 309 6.79 7.03 -29.88
C TRP A 309 6.56 6.02 -28.76
N ARG A 310 7.21 4.86 -28.83
CA ARG A 310 6.94 3.70 -27.98
C ARG A 310 8.12 3.38 -27.07
N VAL A 311 7.80 3.05 -25.83
CA VAL A 311 8.72 2.44 -24.87
C VAL A 311 8.26 1.01 -24.59
N THR A 312 9.20 0.07 -24.67
CA THR A 312 8.97 -1.33 -24.36
C THR A 312 9.82 -1.79 -23.18
N SER A 313 9.33 -2.78 -22.45
CA SER A 313 10.07 -3.48 -21.39
C SER A 313 9.76 -4.97 -21.48
N GLY A 314 10.79 -5.82 -21.52
CA GLY A 314 10.62 -7.27 -21.67
C GLY A 314 9.80 -7.69 -22.90
N GLY A 315 9.96 -6.96 -24.01
CA GLY A 315 9.21 -7.21 -25.26
C GLY A 315 7.77 -6.70 -25.28
N LYS A 316 7.27 -6.09 -24.20
CA LYS A 316 5.90 -5.56 -24.11
C LYS A 316 5.90 -4.04 -24.15
N THR A 317 4.89 -3.46 -24.79
CA THR A 317 4.62 -2.01 -24.72
C THR A 317 4.27 -1.60 -23.30
N VAL A 318 4.96 -0.59 -22.78
CA VAL A 318 4.68 -0.03 -21.45
C VAL A 318 4.16 1.41 -21.52
N VAL A 319 4.60 2.18 -22.53
CA VAL A 319 4.14 3.55 -22.77
C VAL A 319 4.13 3.84 -24.26
N ASP A 320 3.05 4.46 -24.75
CA ASP A 320 2.99 5.10 -26.06
C ASP A 320 2.77 6.61 -25.88
N TYR A 321 3.57 7.42 -26.57
CA TYR A 321 3.46 8.88 -26.64
C TYR A 321 3.03 9.29 -28.04
N ALA A 322 1.81 9.79 -28.21
CA ALA A 322 1.33 10.31 -29.47
C ALA A 322 1.54 11.84 -29.55
N ASP A 323 2.26 12.29 -30.57
CA ASP A 323 2.57 13.70 -30.82
C ASP A 323 1.41 14.39 -31.56
N GLU A 324 0.42 14.89 -30.85
CA GLU A 324 -0.73 15.62 -31.41
C GLU A 324 -0.39 17.10 -31.61
N ARG A 325 0.52 17.37 -32.56
CA ARG A 325 1.10 18.70 -32.82
C ARG A 325 0.05 19.79 -33.03
N TRP A 326 -1.05 19.47 -33.70
CA TRP A 326 -2.15 20.40 -33.99
C TRP A 326 -2.93 20.82 -32.74
N ALA A 327 -2.92 20.00 -31.69
CA ALA A 327 -3.61 20.27 -30.43
C ALA A 327 -2.64 20.67 -29.29
N ASN A 328 -1.37 20.90 -29.63
CA ASN A 328 -0.29 21.35 -28.74
C ASN A 328 -0.13 20.53 -27.44
N HIS A 329 -0.39 19.22 -27.50
CA HIS A 329 -0.18 18.31 -26.37
C HIS A 329 0.40 16.97 -26.84
N TRP A 330 0.94 16.23 -25.87
CA TRP A 330 1.27 14.82 -26.00
C TRP A 330 0.14 14.00 -25.40
N ASP A 331 -0.41 13.10 -26.18
CA ASP A 331 -1.40 12.12 -25.73
C ASP A 331 -0.67 10.83 -25.32
N ILE A 332 -0.61 10.57 -24.01
CA ILE A 332 0.22 9.51 -23.44
C ILE A 332 -0.65 8.37 -22.93
N THR A 333 -0.37 7.16 -23.41
CA THR A 333 -1.00 5.92 -22.95
C THR A 333 -0.02 5.11 -22.11
N TYR A 334 -0.37 4.82 -20.87
CA TYR A 334 0.36 3.90 -20.00
C TYR A 334 -0.35 2.55 -19.96
N TYR A 335 0.36 1.43 -20.10
CA TYR A 335 -0.23 0.08 -20.20
C TYR A 335 -0.15 -0.71 -18.89
#